data_AF-R5A278-F1
#
_entry.id   AF-R5A278-F1
#
_cell.length_a   1.000
_cell.length_b   1.000
_cell.length_c   1.000
_cell.angle_alpha   90.00
_cell.angle_beta   90.00
_cell.angle_gamma   90.00
#
_symmetry.space_group_name_H-M   'P 1'
#
loop_
_entity.id
_entity.type
_entity.pdbx_description
1 polymer ?
#
loop_
_entity_poly.entity_id
_entity_poly.type
_entity_poly.pdbx_seq_one_letter_code
_entity_poly.pdbx_strand_id
1 'polypeptide(L)'
;MAQTAKALRVTADSGLNIRAEASTDSEILGLAENGERLALMVEDPQDGWYQIQYEGETAYVSSDYAEVIEVTVEEYNRLRSGETAGDATSTPAPSSASSESSSQSESSSQSESSTSSNSVDAEDGE
;
A
#
# COMPACT_ATOMS: atom_id res chain seq x y z
N MET A 1 22.07 -1.53 20.91
CA MET A 1 21.54 -0.24 20.42
C MET A 1 20.22 -0.55 19.73
N ALA A 2 19.15 0.18 20.05
CA ALA A 2 17.91 0.04 19.30
C ALA A 2 18.12 0.64 17.91
N GLN A 3 17.68 -0.05 16.85
CA GLN A 3 17.70 0.50 15.50
C GLN A 3 16.46 1.38 15.35
N THR A 4 16.68 2.63 14.95
CA THR A 4 15.62 3.58 14.62
C THR A 4 15.56 3.79 13.10
N ALA A 5 14.40 4.21 12.62
CA ALA A 5 14.13 4.58 11.24
C ALA A 5 13.36 5.90 11.23
N LYS A 6 13.34 6.57 10.08
CA LYS A 6 12.57 7.80 9.92
C LYS A 6 11.18 7.49 9.37
N ALA A 7 10.19 8.20 9.87
CA ALA A 7 8.82 8.18 9.39
C ALA A 7 8.33 9.61 9.23
N LEU A 8 7.24 9.80 8.50
CA LEU A 8 6.54 11.07 8.45
C LEU A 8 5.35 11.04 9.39
N ARG A 9 5.13 12.13 10.09
CA ARG A 9 3.90 12.41 10.81
C ARG A 9 3.15 13.51 10.08
N VAL A 10 1.89 13.27 9.74
CA VAL A 10 1.06 14.29 9.09
C VAL A 10 0.70 15.38 10.10
N THR A 11 0.89 16.63 9.70
CA THR A 11 0.57 17.82 10.52
C THR A 11 -0.58 18.65 9.94
N ALA A 12 -1.08 18.32 8.75
CA ALA A 12 -2.24 18.97 8.15
C ALA A 12 -3.54 18.64 8.90
N ASP A 13 -4.25 19.66 9.41
CA ASP A 13 -5.55 19.48 10.08
C ASP A 13 -6.66 19.00 9.14
N SER A 14 -6.58 19.36 7.86
CA SER A 14 -7.56 18.96 6.83
C SER A 14 -7.25 17.61 6.17
N GLY A 15 -6.21 16.92 6.65
CA GLY A 15 -5.64 15.74 5.99
C GLY A 15 -4.66 16.10 4.86
N LEU A 16 -3.80 15.14 4.53
CA LEU A 16 -2.76 15.25 3.52
C LEU A 16 -2.99 14.23 2.41
N ASN A 17 -3.15 14.72 1.18
CA ASN A 17 -3.35 13.85 0.02
C ASN A 17 -2.05 13.12 -0.31
N ILE A 18 -2.14 11.80 -0.38
CA ILE A 18 -1.11 10.89 -0.87
C ILE A 18 -1.28 10.78 -2.39
N ARG A 19 -0.23 11.08 -3.14
CA ARG A 19 -0.27 11.13 -4.61
C ARG A 19 0.65 10.11 -5.24
N ALA A 20 0.34 9.72 -6.47
CA ALA A 20 1.14 8.75 -7.23
C ALA A 20 2.51 9.30 -7.64
N GLU A 21 2.65 10.61 -7.81
CA GLU A 21 3.90 11.27 -8.20
C GLU A 21 4.12 12.57 -7.41
N ALA A 22 5.34 13.10 -7.45
CA ALA A 22 5.75 14.36 -6.85
C ALA A 22 5.19 15.58 -7.60
N SER A 23 3.87 15.66 -7.75
CA SER A 23 3.18 16.70 -8.52
C SER A 23 1.75 16.92 -8.02
N THR A 24 1.28 18.17 -8.09
CA THR A 24 -0.08 18.56 -7.66
C THR A 24 -1.19 18.11 -8.61
N ASP A 25 -0.82 17.77 -9.85
CA ASP A 25 -1.73 17.37 -10.92
C ASP A 25 -1.84 15.84 -11.07
N SER A 26 -1.03 15.09 -10.32
CA SER A 26 -1.04 13.63 -10.33
C SER A 26 -2.20 13.06 -9.52
N GLU A 27 -2.53 11.80 -9.80
CA GLU A 27 -3.61 11.07 -9.15
C GLU A 27 -3.42 10.98 -7.64
N ILE A 28 -4.52 11.13 -6.90
CA ILE A 28 -4.56 10.98 -5.45
C ILE A 28 -4.83 9.49 -5.17
N LEU A 29 -3.83 8.81 -4.59
CA LEU A 29 -3.92 7.41 -4.18
C LEU A 29 -4.70 7.27 -2.87
N GLY A 30 -4.58 8.26 -1.97
CA GLY A 30 -5.21 8.22 -0.66
C GLY A 30 -5.18 9.55 0.08
N LEU A 31 -5.72 9.56 1.29
CA LEU A 31 -5.73 10.70 2.20
C LEU A 31 -5.23 10.24 3.56
N ALA A 32 -4.17 10.87 4.06
CA ALA A 32 -3.65 10.64 5.40
C ALA A 32 -4.22 11.69 6.38
N GLU A 33 -4.70 11.26 7.53
CA GLU A 33 -5.29 12.17 8.52
C GLU A 33 -4.23 12.85 9.40
N ASN A 34 -4.64 13.88 10.15
CA ASN A 34 -3.73 14.55 11.08
C ASN A 34 -3.19 13.56 12.13
N GLY A 35 -1.87 13.54 12.31
CA GLY A 35 -1.20 12.63 13.24
C GLY A 35 -0.95 11.22 12.70
N GLU A 36 -1.44 10.89 11.50
CA GLU A 36 -1.11 9.65 10.80
C GLU A 36 0.41 9.54 10.61
N ARG A 37 0.94 8.32 10.72
CA ARG A 37 2.37 8.04 10.54
C ARG A 37 2.58 7.23 9.27
N LEU A 38 3.49 7.69 8.42
CA LEU A 38 3.77 7.09 7.11
C LEU A 38 5.24 6.68 7.04
N ALA A 39 5.50 5.52 6.45
CA ALA A 39 6.86 5.02 6.28
C ALA A 39 7.62 5.87 5.25
N LEU A 40 8.62 6.63 5.70
CA LEU A 40 9.45 7.48 4.86
C LEU A 40 10.49 6.64 4.11
N MET A 41 10.42 6.64 2.78
CA MET A 41 11.35 5.90 1.92
C MET A 41 12.59 6.73 1.60
N VAL A 42 12.41 8.04 1.36
CA VAL A 42 13.48 8.97 1.00
C VAL A 42 13.47 10.14 1.97
N GLU A 43 14.58 10.32 2.69
CA GLU A 43 14.75 11.37 3.70
C GLU A 43 14.84 12.77 3.08
N ASP A 44 15.38 12.84 1.87
CA ASP A 44 15.56 14.08 1.12
C ASP A 44 14.35 14.34 0.20
N PRO A 45 13.54 15.38 0.48
CA PRO A 45 12.38 15.68 -0.35
C PRO A 45 12.84 16.14 -1.74
N GLN A 46 12.27 15.54 -2.79
CA GLN A 46 12.50 15.95 -4.17
C GLN A 46 11.43 16.97 -4.54
N ASP A 47 11.84 18.18 -4.93
CA ASP A 47 10.91 19.28 -5.27
C ASP A 47 9.85 19.57 -4.19
N GLY A 48 10.21 19.37 -2.91
CA GLY A 48 9.30 19.56 -1.78
C GLY A 48 8.33 18.39 -1.53
N TRP A 49 8.56 17.24 -2.14
CA TRP A 49 7.78 16.02 -1.94
C TRP A 49 8.60 14.94 -1.24
N TYR A 50 8.05 14.37 -0.18
CA TYR A 50 8.60 13.17 0.44
C TYR A 50 8.03 11.92 -0.24
N GLN A 51 8.91 10.97 -0.50
CA GLN A 51 8.55 9.65 -1.01
C GLN A 51 8.29 8.70 0.15
N ILE A 52 7.12 8.09 0.16
CA ILE A 52 6.67 7.16 1.20
C ILE A 52 6.30 5.81 0.57
N GLN A 53 6.19 4.78 1.42
CA GLN A 53 5.47 3.57 1.08
C GLN A 53 4.01 3.69 1.53
N TYR A 54 3.09 3.49 0.61
CA TYR A 54 1.65 3.39 0.90
C TYR A 54 1.08 2.16 0.19
N GLU A 55 0.42 1.26 0.92
CA GLU A 55 -0.22 0.04 0.40
C GLU A 55 0.69 -0.86 -0.49
N GLY A 56 2.00 -0.84 -0.25
CA GLY A 56 2.97 -1.59 -1.07
C GLY A 56 3.42 -0.88 -2.35
N GLU A 57 2.86 0.30 -2.63
CA GLU A 57 3.24 1.17 -3.75
C GLU A 57 3.99 2.42 -3.28
N THR A 58 4.79 2.98 -4.19
CA THR A 58 5.52 4.22 -3.93
C THR A 58 4.55 5.38 -4.11
N ALA A 59 4.46 6.22 -3.09
CA ALA A 59 3.62 7.40 -3.13
C ALA A 59 4.36 8.63 -2.62
N TYR A 60 3.77 9.80 -2.83
CA TYR A 60 4.38 11.09 -2.54
C TYR A 60 3.44 11.96 -1.73
N VAL A 61 4.01 12.67 -0.75
CA VAL A 61 3.30 13.63 0.09
C VAL A 61 4.08 14.93 0.18
N SER A 62 3.38 16.06 0.31
CA SER A 62 4.02 17.37 0.39
C SER A 62 4.75 17.55 1.72
N SER A 63 5.98 18.04 1.65
CA SER A 63 6.85 18.25 2.80
C SER A 63 6.39 19.37 3.74
N ASP A 64 5.60 20.32 3.24
CA ASP A 64 5.02 21.40 4.04
C ASP A 64 4.01 20.90 5.09
N TYR A 65 3.43 19.73 4.88
CA TYR A 65 2.33 19.16 5.69
C TYR A 65 2.72 17.88 6.43
N ALA A 66 4.01 17.55 6.45
CA ALA A 66 4.54 16.36 7.06
C ALA A 66 5.82 16.67 7.86
N GLU A 67 5.91 16.12 9.05
CA GLU A 67 7.08 16.24 9.93
C GLU A 67 7.86 14.92 9.96
N VAL A 68 9.16 14.99 9.75
CA VAL A 68 10.04 13.82 9.87
C VAL A 68 10.25 13.50 11.36
N ILE A 69 9.85 12.31 11.76
CA ILE A 69 9.98 11.79 13.13
C ILE A 69 10.85 10.53 13.15
N GLU A 70 11.49 10.27 14.28
CA GLU A 70 12.21 9.02 14.52
C GLU A 70 11.29 7.98 15.16
N VAL A 71 11.23 6.80 14.56
CA VAL A 71 10.48 5.65 15.06
C VAL A 71 11.42 4.45 15.21
N THR A 72 10.98 3.40 15.90
CA THR A 72 11.73 2.13 15.92
C THR A 72 11.60 1.43 14.58
N VAL A 73 12.60 0.64 14.20
CA VAL A 73 12.52 -0.18 12.97
C VAL A 73 11.32 -1.13 12.99
N GLU A 74 10.92 -1.61 14.17
CA GLU A 74 9.74 -2.46 14.31
C GLU A 74 8.45 -1.70 13.95
N GLU A 75 8.30 -0.46 14.41
CA GLU A 75 7.17 0.40 14.03
C GLU A 75 7.21 0.74 12.53
N TYR A 76 8.38 1.10 11.99
CA TYR A 76 8.52 1.39 10.56
C TYR A 76 8.07 0.22 9.67
N ASN A 77 8.42 -1.01 10.03
CA ASN A 77 7.99 -2.20 9.29
C ASN A 77 6.47 -2.39 9.33
N ARG A 78 5.81 -2.08 10.46
CA ARG A 78 4.34 -2.12 10.57
C ARG A 78 3.68 -1.09 9.67
N LEU A 79 4.19 0.15 9.67
CA LEU A 79 3.69 1.23 8.79
C LEU A 79 3.78 0.85 7.31
N ARG A 80 4.91 0.25 6.90
CA ARG A 80 5.12 -0.22 5.51
C ARG A 80 4.24 -1.41 5.14
N SER A 81 3.88 -2.26 6.09
CA SER A 81 3.09 -3.47 5.83
C SER A 81 1.58 -3.23 5.72
N GLY A 82 1.10 -1.99 5.87
CA GLY A 82 -0.31 -1.66 5.72
C GLY A 82 -1.22 -2.17 6.85
N GLU A 83 -0.64 -2.53 8.01
CA GLU A 83 -1.45 -2.90 9.18
C GLU A 83 -1.88 -1.61 9.90
N THR A 84 -3.01 -1.06 9.47
CA THR A 84 -3.64 0.15 10.01
C THR A 84 -3.59 0.15 11.53
N ALA A 85 -2.96 1.19 12.09
CA ALA A 85 -2.95 1.49 13.52
C ALA A 85 -4.31 2.08 13.94
N GLY A 86 -5.38 1.33 13.70
CA GLY A 86 -6.73 1.60 14.15
C GLY A 86 -7.17 0.49 15.09
N ASP A 87 -7.37 0.86 16.34
CA ASP A 87 -8.07 0.10 17.39
C ASP A 87 -7.24 -0.83 18.29
N ALA A 88 -7.05 -0.34 19.52
CA ALA A 88 -6.65 -1.11 20.67
C ALA A 88 -7.78 -2.09 21.09
N THR A 89 -7.94 -3.23 20.41
CA THR A 89 -8.58 -4.43 21.00
C THR A 89 -8.23 -5.78 20.34
N SER A 90 -7.10 -5.96 19.67
CA SER A 90 -6.61 -7.33 19.40
C SER A 90 -5.85 -7.85 20.62
N THR A 91 -6.61 -8.41 21.57
CA THR A 91 -6.07 -9.34 22.57
C THR A 91 -5.21 -10.38 21.84
N PRO A 92 -3.90 -10.48 22.13
CA PRO A 92 -3.08 -11.50 21.50
C PRO A 92 -3.54 -12.85 22.05
N ALA A 93 -4.23 -13.65 21.24
CA ALA A 93 -4.32 -15.08 21.47
C ALA A 93 -3.13 -15.73 20.76
N PRO A 94 -2.08 -16.19 21.49
CA PRO A 94 -0.98 -16.90 20.87
C PRO A 94 -1.41 -18.34 20.57
N SER A 95 -1.45 -18.70 19.30
CA SER A 95 -1.38 -20.08 18.81
C SER A 95 -0.81 -19.98 17.38
N SER A 96 0.50 -19.80 17.26
CA SER A 96 1.49 -20.88 17.19
C SER A 96 1.58 -21.44 15.76
N ALA A 97 2.68 -21.05 15.10
CA ALA A 97 3.39 -21.76 14.02
C ALA A 97 2.63 -21.92 12.68
N SER A 98 3.23 -21.81 11.51
CA SER A 98 4.63 -21.92 11.12
C SER A 98 4.76 -21.30 9.72
N SER A 99 5.94 -20.74 9.44
CA SER A 99 6.70 -20.87 8.19
C SER A 99 5.92 -21.08 6.89
N GLU A 100 6.04 -20.16 5.93
CA GLU A 100 6.95 -20.41 4.80
C GLU A 100 7.19 -19.13 3.99
N SER A 101 8.48 -18.85 3.84
CA SER A 101 9.04 -18.16 2.68
C SER A 101 8.63 -18.89 1.40
N SER A 102 8.52 -18.12 0.31
CA SER A 102 8.86 -18.44 -1.10
C SER A 102 7.70 -18.05 -2.03
N SER A 103 7.85 -16.98 -2.80
CA SER A 103 8.39 -17.00 -4.17
C SER A 103 7.36 -17.43 -5.21
N GLN A 104 7.40 -16.73 -6.35
CA GLN A 104 6.82 -17.10 -7.65
C GLN A 104 5.31 -16.91 -7.77
N SER A 105 4.71 -16.60 -8.91
CA SER A 105 5.11 -16.14 -10.24
C SER A 105 3.78 -16.09 -10.99
N GLU A 106 3.64 -15.14 -11.92
CA GLU A 106 2.96 -15.33 -13.21
C GLU A 106 1.55 -15.99 -13.20
N SER A 107 0.51 -15.17 -13.32
CA SER A 107 -0.82 -15.66 -13.71
C SER A 107 -1.14 -15.23 -15.14
N SER A 108 -0.77 -16.12 -16.06
CA SER A 108 -1.37 -16.21 -17.39
C SER A 108 -2.71 -16.92 -17.26
N SER A 109 -3.81 -16.32 -17.72
CA SER A 109 -5.13 -16.94 -17.70
C SER A 109 -5.60 -17.26 -19.12
N GLN A 110 -5.33 -18.49 -19.53
CA GLN A 110 -6.06 -19.31 -20.51
C GLN A 110 -6.48 -20.58 -19.75
N SER A 111 -7.49 -21.39 -20.04
CA SER A 111 -8.65 -21.40 -20.92
C SER A 111 -9.23 -22.80 -20.74
N GLU A 112 -10.46 -23.02 -20.26
CA GLU A 112 -11.13 -24.33 -20.43
C GLU A 112 -12.62 -24.21 -20.08
N SER A 113 -13.55 -24.18 -21.04
CA SER A 113 -14.08 -25.27 -21.86
C SER A 113 -14.56 -26.48 -21.07
N SER A 114 -15.86 -26.76 -21.10
CA SER A 114 -16.41 -28.06 -21.54
C SER A 114 -17.94 -28.12 -21.48
N THR A 115 -18.55 -28.39 -22.66
CA THR A 115 -19.58 -29.43 -22.94
C THR A 115 -20.94 -29.32 -22.23
N SER A 116 -22.14 -29.47 -22.82
CA SER A 116 -22.68 -29.95 -24.11
C SER A 116 -24.16 -29.51 -24.10
N SER A 117 -24.88 -29.23 -25.19
CA SER A 117 -25.47 -30.25 -26.07
C SER A 117 -26.24 -29.56 -27.21
N ASN A 118 -25.87 -29.92 -28.44
CA ASN A 118 -26.63 -30.06 -29.68
C ASN A 118 -28.07 -29.47 -29.79
N SER A 119 -28.29 -28.60 -30.79
CA SER A 119 -29.41 -28.83 -31.72
C SER A 119 -29.10 -28.22 -33.09
N VAL A 120 -29.31 -29.05 -34.09
CA VAL A 120 -29.21 -28.79 -35.52
C VAL A 120 -30.32 -27.82 -35.94
N ASP A 121 -30.01 -26.85 -36.80
CA ASP A 121 -31.03 -26.19 -37.62
C ASP A 121 -30.43 -25.85 -38.99
N ALA A 122 -31.25 -26.11 -40.00
CA ALA A 122 -30.89 -26.30 -41.40
C ALA A 122 -31.25 -25.06 -42.24
N GLU A 123 -31.16 -25.24 -43.56
CA GLU A 123 -31.69 -24.39 -44.64
C GLU A 123 -30.69 -23.36 -45.18
N ASP A 124 -30.13 -23.61 -46.37
CA ASP A 124 -30.72 -23.39 -47.72
C ASP A 124 -30.12 -22.07 -48.25
N GLY A 125 -29.64 -21.91 -49.46
CA GLY A 125 -29.78 -22.63 -50.71
C GLY A 125 -29.38 -21.62 -51.79
N GLU A 126 -28.71 -22.13 -52.82
CA GLU A 126 -28.36 -21.49 -54.11
C GLU A 126 -27.43 -20.25 -54.15
#